data_AF-A0A8J6WN02-F1
#
_entry.id   AF-A0A8J6WN02-F1
#
_cell.length_a   1.000
_cell.length_b   1.000
_cell.length_c   1.000
_cell.angle_alpha   90.00
_cell.angle_beta   90.00
_cell.angle_gamma   90.00
#
_symmetry.space_group_name_H-M   'P 1'
#
loop_
_entity.id
_entity.type
_entity.pdbx_description
1 polymer ?
#
loop_
_entity_poly.entity_id
_entity_poly.type
_entity_poly.pdbx_seq_one_letter_code
_entity_poly.pdbx_strand_id
1 'polypeptide(L)'
;MTDDVEVQALAILDSLTNTPFEQCIPITRSFKNVTANASIYAVRHRELGLLYVGKTRYSRERFRDGHKAFLWSWLDHYDPEDVRLLLYPLDFIQLQTLSSSLEAIIIAAAKPPYNARYPARD
;
A
#
# COMPACT_ATOMS: atom_id res chain seq x y z
N MET A 1 6.63 -23.82 5.36
CA MET A 1 6.13 -23.10 4.17
C MET A 1 5.55 -21.74 4.55
N THR A 2 4.86 -21.59 5.69
CA THR A 2 4.41 -20.32 6.25
C THR A 2 5.54 -19.33 6.54
N ASP A 3 6.65 -19.83 7.07
CA ASP A 3 7.77 -18.99 7.52
C ASP A 3 8.42 -18.21 6.37
N ASP A 4 8.48 -18.78 5.16
CA ASP A 4 9.05 -18.11 4.00
C ASP A 4 8.17 -16.95 3.51
N VAL A 5 6.84 -17.14 3.53
CA VAL A 5 5.88 -16.08 3.15
C VAL A 5 5.87 -14.97 4.19
N GLU A 6 6.00 -15.31 5.48
CA GLU A 6 6.12 -14.33 6.56
C GLU A 6 7.40 -13.50 6.44
N VAL A 7 8.55 -14.15 6.20
CA VAL A 7 9.83 -13.45 5.95
C VAL A 7 9.71 -12.51 4.74
N GLN A 8 9.10 -12.96 3.65
CA GLN A 8 8.86 -12.10 2.48
C GLN A 8 7.94 -10.93 2.82
N ALA A 9 6.85 -11.17 3.55
CA ALA A 9 5.91 -10.12 3.96
C ALA A 9 6.60 -9.06 4.84
N LEU A 10 7.43 -9.48 5.79
CA LEU A 10 8.19 -8.57 6.65
C LEU A 10 9.24 -7.78 5.86
N ALA A 11 9.93 -8.41 4.91
CA ALA A 11 10.86 -7.69 4.02
C ALA A 11 10.14 -6.64 3.15
N ILE A 12 8.93 -6.94 2.66
CA ILE A 12 8.10 -5.97 1.94
C ILE A 12 7.69 -4.83 2.90
N LEU A 13 7.25 -5.15 4.12
CA LEU A 13 6.89 -4.15 5.11
C LEU A 13 8.07 -3.22 5.43
N ASP A 14 9.26 -3.77 5.63
CA ASP A 14 10.49 -3.00 5.86
C ASP A 14 10.81 -2.09 4.68
N SER A 15 10.61 -2.55 3.44
CA SER A 15 10.75 -1.69 2.27
C SER A 15 9.74 -0.55 2.29
N LEU A 16 8.48 -0.82 2.66
CA LEU A 16 7.42 0.18 2.70
C LEU A 16 7.62 1.25 3.79
N THR A 17 8.21 0.88 4.93
CA THR A 17 8.44 1.79 6.07
C THR A 17 9.75 2.56 5.94
N ASN A 18 10.82 1.93 5.44
CA ASN A 18 12.15 2.53 5.37
C ASN A 18 12.39 3.36 4.10
N THR A 19 11.53 3.25 3.07
CA THR A 19 11.61 4.16 1.92
C THR A 19 11.44 5.62 2.40
N PRO A 20 12.36 6.54 2.08
CA PRO A 20 12.20 7.95 2.44
C PRO A 20 10.92 8.54 1.85
N PHE A 21 10.20 9.36 2.62
CA PHE A 21 8.91 9.91 2.20
C PHE A 21 9.01 10.70 0.89
N GLU A 22 10.12 11.40 0.68
CA GLU A 22 10.42 12.19 -0.51
C GLU A 22 10.50 11.32 -1.78
N GLN A 23 10.82 10.04 -1.64
CA GLN A 23 10.88 9.06 -2.72
C GLN A 23 9.52 8.40 -3.01
N CYS A 24 8.54 8.56 -2.11
CA CYS A 24 7.18 8.10 -2.35
C CYS A 24 6.50 8.94 -3.45
N ILE A 25 5.57 8.32 -4.16
CA ILE A 25 4.86 8.89 -5.30
C ILE A 25 3.81 9.90 -4.81
N PRO A 26 3.89 11.18 -5.22
CA PRO A 26 2.85 12.16 -4.91
C PRO A 26 1.50 11.76 -5.51
N ILE A 27 0.42 12.01 -4.77
CA ILE A 27 -0.94 11.75 -5.26
C ILE A 27 -1.29 12.84 -6.26
N THR A 28 -1.56 12.44 -7.51
CA THR A 28 -1.98 13.36 -8.56
C THR A 28 -3.22 12.81 -9.24
N ARG A 29 -4.06 13.69 -9.80
CA ARG A 29 -5.27 13.28 -10.54
C ARG A 29 -5.00 12.29 -11.68
N SER A 30 -3.81 12.31 -12.25
CA SER A 30 -3.46 11.51 -13.44
C SER A 30 -2.73 10.20 -13.13
N PHE A 31 -2.14 10.07 -11.94
CA PHE A 31 -1.29 8.93 -11.55
C PHE A 31 -0.23 8.54 -12.62
N LYS A 32 0.28 9.51 -13.39
CA LYS A 32 1.26 9.25 -14.46
C LYS A 32 2.54 8.60 -13.94
N ASN A 33 2.91 8.90 -12.70
CA ASN A 33 4.10 8.37 -12.03
C ASN A 33 3.87 7.00 -11.38
N VAL A 34 2.65 6.45 -11.48
CA VAL A 34 2.33 5.08 -11.03
C VAL A 34 2.63 4.11 -12.17
N THR A 35 3.47 3.12 -11.89
CA THR A 35 3.77 2.03 -12.80
C THR A 35 2.54 1.14 -13.02
N ALA A 36 2.44 0.48 -14.17
CA ALA A 36 1.28 -0.34 -14.52
C ALA A 36 1.50 -1.82 -14.17
N ASN A 37 2.13 -2.09 -13.03
CA ASN A 37 2.51 -3.44 -12.62
C ASN A 37 1.68 -3.92 -11.43
N ALA A 38 1.68 -5.23 -11.21
CA ALA A 38 1.16 -5.81 -9.99
C ALA A 38 2.02 -5.42 -8.79
N SER A 39 1.39 -5.05 -7.69
CA SER A 39 2.10 -4.52 -6.53
C SER A 39 1.33 -4.72 -5.24
N ILE A 40 2.07 -4.84 -4.13
CA ILE A 40 1.60 -4.37 -2.83
C ILE A 40 1.80 -2.86 -2.83
N TYR A 41 0.78 -2.11 -2.40
CA TYR A 41 0.86 -0.66 -2.29
C TYR A 41 0.56 -0.22 -0.88
N ALA A 42 1.11 0.94 -0.51
CA ALA A 42 0.80 1.61 0.73
C ALA A 42 0.44 3.07 0.49
N VAL A 43 -0.53 3.58 1.25
CA VAL A 43 -0.75 5.01 1.44
C VAL A 43 -0.08 5.39 2.74
N ARG A 44 0.81 6.39 2.68
CA ARG A 44 1.66 6.80 3.79
C ARG A 44 1.52 8.28 4.07
N HIS A 45 1.40 8.64 5.33
CA HIS A 45 1.54 10.00 5.82
C HIS A 45 3.01 10.29 6.18
N ARG A 46 3.47 11.52 5.99
CA ARG A 46 4.83 11.97 6.34
C ARG A 46 5.23 11.59 7.77
N GLU A 47 4.42 12.03 8.73
CA GLU A 47 4.67 11.83 10.17
C GLU A 47 4.04 10.55 10.74
N LEU A 48 2.78 10.25 10.41
CA LEU A 48 2.03 9.13 10.98
C LEU A 48 2.43 7.75 10.40
N GLY A 49 3.22 7.71 9.32
CA GLY A 49 3.62 6.47 8.68
C GLY A 49 2.50 5.84 7.86
N LEU A 50 2.41 4.51 7.86
CA LEU A 50 1.47 3.77 7.00
C LEU A 50 0.02 4.02 7.43
N LEU A 51 -0.78 4.60 6.53
CA LEU A 51 -2.22 4.78 6.73
C LEU A 51 -3.01 3.58 6.22
N TYR A 52 -2.61 3.04 5.07
CA TYR A 52 -3.28 1.92 4.40
C TYR A 52 -2.28 1.04 3.66
N VAL A 53 -2.54 -0.26 3.60
CA VAL A 53 -1.85 -1.24 2.75
C VAL A 53 -2.88 -2.01 1.93
N GLY A 54 -2.59 -2.27 0.67
CA GLY A 54 -3.37 -3.22 -0.10
C GLY A 54 -2.61 -3.82 -1.28
N LYS A 55 -3.28 -4.68 -2.06
CA LYS A 55 -2.72 -5.28 -3.27
C LYS A 55 -3.49 -4.92 -4.55
N THR A 56 -2.80 -4.99 -5.69
CA THR A 56 -3.40 -4.76 -7.00
C THR A 56 -2.66 -5.51 -8.10
N ARG A 57 -3.38 -5.93 -9.14
CA ARG A 57 -2.79 -6.47 -10.39
C ARG A 57 -2.40 -5.36 -11.36
N TYR A 58 -3.07 -4.21 -11.28
CA TYR A 58 -2.90 -3.07 -12.19
C TYR A 58 -2.87 -1.79 -11.37
N SER A 59 -1.69 -1.37 -10.92
CA SER A 59 -1.55 -0.24 -9.98
C SER A 59 -2.16 1.06 -10.49
N ARG A 60 -1.91 1.44 -11.75
CA ARG A 60 -2.48 2.70 -12.30
C ARG A 60 -4.01 2.69 -12.34
N GLU A 61 -4.62 1.56 -12.69
CA GLU A 61 -6.08 1.42 -12.78
C GLU A 61 -6.71 1.42 -11.40
N ARG A 62 -6.04 0.83 -10.40
CA ARG A 62 -6.51 0.76 -9.02
C ARG A 62 -6.86 2.12 -8.42
N PHE A 63 -6.15 3.18 -8.84
CA PHE A 63 -6.32 4.54 -8.34
C PHE A 63 -7.08 5.47 -9.29
N ARG A 64 -7.35 5.05 -10.54
CA ARG A 64 -7.93 5.91 -11.60
C ARG A 64 -9.27 6.51 -11.19
N ASP A 65 -10.12 5.71 -10.55
CA ASP A 65 -11.47 6.11 -10.13
C ASP A 65 -11.52 6.52 -8.65
N GLY A 66 -10.37 6.86 -8.09
CA GLY A 66 -10.21 7.18 -6.67
C GLY A 66 -9.90 5.95 -5.81
N HIS A 67 -9.59 6.21 -4.54
CA HIS A 67 -9.24 5.19 -3.57
C HIS A 67 -9.70 5.59 -2.18
N LYS A 68 -10.33 4.66 -1.45
CA LYS A 68 -10.94 4.94 -0.13
C LYS A 68 -9.96 5.57 0.87
N ALA A 69 -8.70 5.14 0.86
CA ALA A 69 -7.67 5.71 1.73
C ALA A 69 -7.40 7.20 1.46
N PHE A 70 -7.54 7.66 0.21
CA PHE A 70 -7.39 9.08 -0.13
C PHE A 70 -8.60 9.90 0.32
N LEU A 71 -9.80 9.33 0.18
CA LEU A 71 -11.02 9.94 0.71
C LEU A 71 -10.95 10.08 2.23
N TRP A 72 -10.48 9.04 2.92
CA TRP A 72 -10.37 9.07 4.38
C TRP A 72 -9.29 10.01 4.89
N SER A 73 -8.12 10.08 4.23
CA SER A 73 -7.11 11.08 4.58
C SER A 73 -7.63 12.51 4.40
N TRP A 74 -8.48 12.74 3.39
CA TRP A 74 -9.14 14.02 3.19
C TRP A 74 -10.18 14.31 4.29
N LEU A 75 -10.98 13.32 4.69
CA LEU A 75 -11.93 13.46 5.80
C LEU A 75 -11.24 13.67 7.16
N ASP A 76 -10.04 13.12 7.35
CA ASP A 76 -9.19 13.35 8.52
C ASP A 76 -8.43 14.69 8.45
N HIS A 77 -8.69 15.50 7.42
CA HIS A 77 -8.09 16.83 7.21
C HIS A 77 -6.56 16.85 7.07
N TYR A 78 -5.96 15.78 6.56
CA TYR A 78 -4.53 15.77 6.25
C TYR A 78 -4.22 16.63 5.02
N ASP A 79 -3.05 17.30 5.05
CA ASP A 79 -2.53 17.99 3.88
C ASP A 79 -2.22 16.96 2.77
N PRO A 80 -2.74 17.13 1.54
CA PRO A 80 -2.44 16.24 0.44
C PRO A 80 -0.94 16.06 0.16
N GLU A 81 -0.10 17.06 0.44
CA GLU A 81 1.36 16.98 0.25
C GLU A 81 2.06 16.07 1.26
N ASP A 82 1.41 15.83 2.40
CA ASP A 82 1.86 14.90 3.43
C ASP A 82 1.32 13.48 3.25
N VAL A 83 0.55 13.22 2.19
CA VAL A 83 0.06 11.88 1.86
C VAL A 83 0.62 11.41 0.52
N ARG A 84 1.33 10.28 0.54
CA ARG A 84 1.96 9.71 -0.66
C ARG A 84 1.66 8.23 -0.83
N LEU A 85 1.84 7.78 -2.07
CA LEU A 85 1.70 6.39 -2.47
C LEU A 85 3.07 5.73 -2.56
N LEU A 86 3.17 4.49 -2.11
CA LEU A 86 4.35 3.65 -2.30
C LEU A 86 3.94 2.32 -2.93
N LEU A 87 4.78 1.78 -3.81
CA LEU A 87 4.51 0.55 -4.56
C LEU A 87 5.71 -0.39 -4.40
N TYR A 88 5.43 -1.61 -3.96
CA TYR A 88 6.35 -2.73 -4.01
C TYR A 88 5.92 -3.66 -5.17
N PRO A 89 6.69 -3.74 -6.26
CA PRO A 89 6.35 -4.60 -7.40
C PRO A 89 6.40 -6.07 -6.99
N LEU A 90 5.41 -6.85 -7.44
CA LEU A 90 5.38 -8.29 -7.22
C LEU A 90 5.87 -9.02 -8.45
N ASP A 91 6.67 -10.06 -8.24
CA ASP A 91 6.98 -11.02 -9.29
C ASP A 91 5.78 -11.94 -9.60
N PHE A 92 5.94 -12.79 -10.60
CA PHE A 92 4.88 -13.68 -11.05
C PHE A 92 4.39 -14.66 -9.97
N ILE A 93 5.29 -15.22 -9.17
CA ILE A 93 4.95 -16.19 -8.12
C ILE A 93 4.23 -15.48 -6.98
N GLN A 94 4.77 -14.35 -6.55
CA GLN A 94 4.17 -13.53 -5.51
C GLN A 94 2.76 -13.10 -5.90
N LEU A 95 2.56 -12.69 -7.15
CA LEU A 95 1.26 -12.29 -7.66
C LEU A 95 0.23 -13.43 -7.66
N GLN A 96 0.59 -14.58 -8.25
CA GLN A 96 -0.35 -15.68 -8.48
C GLN A 96 -0.71 -16.42 -7.19
N THR A 97 0.26 -16.59 -6.28
CA THR A 97 0.11 -17.57 -5.20
C THR A 97 0.18 -16.95 -3.82
N LEU A 98 0.88 -15.82 -3.64
CA LEU A 98 1.19 -15.29 -2.31
C LEU A 98 0.51 -13.94 -2.00
N SER A 99 -0.01 -13.24 -3.00
CA SER A 99 -0.41 -11.83 -2.85
C SER A 99 -1.43 -11.57 -1.72
N SER A 100 -2.40 -12.47 -1.51
CA SER A 100 -3.33 -12.38 -0.37
C SER A 100 -2.64 -12.58 0.97
N SER A 101 -1.79 -13.60 1.08
CA SER A 101 -1.09 -13.93 2.31
C SER A 101 -0.09 -12.85 2.70
N LEU A 102 0.66 -12.33 1.72
CA LEU A 102 1.58 -11.20 1.91
C LEU A 102 0.82 -9.97 2.44
N GLU A 103 -0.28 -9.59 1.78
CA GLU A 103 -1.13 -8.46 2.22
C GLU A 103 -1.66 -8.66 3.65
N ALA A 104 -2.19 -9.85 3.97
CA ALA A 104 -2.76 -10.15 5.27
C ALA A 104 -1.70 -10.07 6.39
N ILE A 105 -0.52 -10.66 6.18
CA ILE A 105 0.58 -10.63 7.15
C ILE A 105 1.08 -9.20 7.36
N ILE A 106 1.27 -8.43 6.28
CA ILE A 106 1.69 -7.02 6.36
C ILE A 106 0.66 -6.19 7.14
N ILE A 107 -0.63 -6.35 6.86
CA ILE A 107 -1.70 -5.64 7.59
C ILE A 107 -1.71 -6.04 9.07
N ALA A 108 -1.55 -7.33 9.39
CA ALA A 108 -1.53 -7.82 10.76
C ALA A 108 -0.33 -7.27 11.55
N ALA A 109 0.84 -7.18 10.92
CA ALA A 109 2.07 -6.67 11.53
C ALA A 109 2.05 -5.14 11.69
N ALA A 110 1.67 -4.40 10.64
CA ALA A 110 1.73 -2.94 10.62
C ALA A 110 0.50 -2.25 11.22
N LYS A 111 -0.64 -2.94 11.26
CA LYS A 111 -1.95 -2.44 11.69
C LYS A 111 -2.27 -1.02 11.18
N PRO A 112 -2.21 -0.76 9.86
CA PRO A 112 -2.50 0.57 9.34
C PRO A 112 -3.93 1.01 9.73
N PRO A 113 -4.13 2.24 10.19
CA PRO A 113 -5.40 2.69 10.77
C PRO A 113 -6.58 2.53 9.81
N TYR A 114 -6.37 2.69 8.51
CA TYR A 114 -7.43 2.55 7.51
C TYR A 114 -7.71 1.11 7.09
N ASN A 115 -6.82 0.17 7.35
CA ASN A 115 -7.13 -1.26 7.25
C ASN A 115 -7.88 -1.76 8.49
N ALA A 116 -7.45 -1.31 9.68
CA ALA A 116 -8.02 -1.76 10.96
C ALA A 116 -9.42 -1.19 11.22
N ARG A 117 -9.68 0.08 10.88
CA ARG A 117 -11.00 0.71 11.06
C ARG A 117 -12.07 0.18 10.10
N TYR A 118 -11.66 -0.29 8.92
CA TYR A 118 -12.57 -0.70 7.85
C TYR A 118 -12.02 -1.91 7.09
N PRO A 119 -12.05 -3.11 7.70
CA PRO A 119 -11.59 -4.33 7.05
C PRO A 119 -12.32 -4.55 5.74
N ALA A 120 -11.62 -5.09 4.73
CA ALA A 120 -12.30 -5.57 3.53
C ALA A 120 -13.33 -6.62 3.97
N ARG A 121 -14.56 -6.54 3.42
CA ARG A 121 -15.54 -7.61 3.63
C ARG A 121 -14.98 -8.89 2.98
N ASP A 122 -15.04 -9.99 3.72
CA ASP A 122 -14.74 -11.35 3.22
C ASP A 122 -15.54 -11.68 1.95
#